data_AF-A0A1G1H6H8-F1
#
_entry.id   AF-A0A1G1H6H8-F1
#
_cell.length_a   1.000
_cell.length_b   1.000
_cell.length_c   1.000
_cell.angle_alpha   90.00
_cell.angle_beta   90.00
_cell.angle_gamma   90.00
#
_symmetry.space_group_name_H-M   'P 1'
#
loop_
_entity.id
_entity.type
_entity.pdbx_description
1 polymer ?
#
loop_
_entity_poly.entity_id
_entity_poly.type
_entity_poly.pdbx_seq_one_letter_code
_entity_poly.pdbx_strand_id
1 'polypeptide(L)'
;MLKVLTPFKPDLAISFASRMNGAFRRDRAFQEIALGYADLPLGKIDFQVIEGILSKITDSSLREVSIVQLARKFSDSEVFIAASGSQGLIEHIDQLTDPKKRAYGLAFALKGLCSRGGQSRPGLFEGMQKAVELIDSLPERVGVEFALATIVARTCPAFARTLLEKARTDRSASPLIEVHVADMYIGCLQMAIRSFSGIIVAQAKYQPYRNCLLESIRQIHSLRIQCELVAEMALLCQLADKPSEFKLLIKDEVLPRLASNKDPESKAHAKIRIAACLFEYDSDWALDQLQDLTVRQRDQALTNIARFLFTRCLTGEPVDLESFKPDIDLKTARQICRVIERVGTDLVIYVLIEQLTGGLIRRDPGDQKKDICKLIEREALEIAGILEEIAKKKLPDKNNIKHEGFLISAQA
;
A
#
# COMPACT_ATOMS: atom_id res chain seq x y z
N MET A 1 6.40 24.14 11.17
CA MET A 1 7.49 24.91 11.84
C MET A 1 8.81 24.79 11.07
N LEU A 2 9.24 23.59 10.68
CA LEU A 2 10.50 23.40 9.95
C LEU A 2 10.51 24.05 8.56
N LYS A 3 9.40 24.00 7.82
CA LYS A 3 9.23 24.72 6.54
C LYS A 3 9.57 26.21 6.62
N VAL A 4 9.27 26.86 7.75
CA VAL A 4 9.52 28.30 7.97
C VAL A 4 10.99 28.58 8.31
N LEU A 5 11.70 27.61 8.89
CA LEU A 5 13.11 27.72 9.22
C LEU A 5 14.02 27.48 7.99
N THR A 6 13.56 26.67 7.05
CA THR A 6 14.31 26.27 5.85
C THR A 6 14.91 27.43 5.06
N PRO A 7 14.20 28.54 4.79
CA PRO A 7 14.75 29.65 4.01
C PRO A 7 15.92 30.37 4.69
N PHE A 8 16.06 30.24 6.01
CA PHE A 8 17.06 30.96 6.80
C PHE A 8 18.24 30.06 7.20
N LYS A 9 17.97 28.81 7.59
CA LYS A 9 18.97 27.85 8.08
C LYS A 9 18.62 26.41 7.67
N PRO A 10 18.85 26.02 6.40
CA PRO A 10 18.50 24.69 5.89
C PRO A 10 19.21 23.56 6.66
N ASP A 11 20.50 23.70 6.96
CA ASP A 11 21.26 22.70 7.72
C ASP A 11 20.70 22.45 9.12
N LEU A 12 20.28 23.54 9.78
CA LEU A 12 19.67 23.45 11.10
C LEU A 12 18.33 22.71 11.03
N ALA A 13 17.49 23.02 10.03
CA ALA A 13 16.23 22.33 9.81
C ALA A 13 16.44 20.82 9.53
N ILE A 14 17.41 20.47 8.69
CA ILE A 14 17.79 19.08 8.41
C ILE A 14 18.28 18.37 9.69
N SER A 15 19.06 19.06 10.52
CA SER A 15 19.54 18.51 11.79
C SER A 15 18.41 18.25 12.80
N PHE A 16 17.36 19.09 12.80
CA PHE A 16 16.18 18.88 13.63
C PHE A 16 15.34 17.72 13.13
N ALA A 17 15.07 17.67 11.82
CA ALA A 17 14.35 16.56 11.19
C ALA A 17 15.04 15.21 11.49
N SER A 18 16.37 15.16 11.39
CA SER A 18 17.16 13.95 11.67
C SER A 18 17.06 13.47 13.12
N ARG A 19 16.71 14.36 14.06
CA ARG A 19 16.56 14.06 15.50
C ARG A 19 15.14 13.67 15.92
N MET A 20 14.16 13.69 15.01
CA MET A 20 12.79 13.31 15.37
C MET A 20 12.65 11.79 15.57
N ASN A 21 11.81 11.43 16.54
CA ASN A 21 11.44 10.03 16.78
C ASN A 21 10.50 9.51 15.69
N GLY A 22 10.74 8.30 15.23
CA GLY A 22 9.95 7.62 14.19
C GLY A 22 10.32 8.02 12.76
N ALA A 23 10.55 7.02 11.91
CA ALA A 23 10.94 7.21 10.51
C ALA A 23 9.92 8.05 9.73
N PHE A 24 8.63 7.77 9.90
CA PHE A 24 7.56 8.52 9.22
C PHE A 24 7.56 10.02 9.54
N ARG A 25 7.82 10.39 10.79
CA ARG A 25 7.88 11.80 11.19
C ARG A 25 9.11 12.50 10.61
N ARG A 26 10.26 11.82 10.58
CA ARG A 26 11.48 12.31 9.93
C ARG A 26 11.28 12.51 8.43
N ASP A 27 10.70 11.52 7.76
CA ASP A 27 10.44 11.53 6.32
C ASP A 27 9.48 12.68 5.94
N ARG A 28 8.40 12.89 6.70
CA ARG A 28 7.53 14.06 6.53
C ARG A 28 8.25 15.38 6.77
N ALA A 29 9.12 15.46 7.78
CA ALA A 29 9.89 16.66 8.04
C ALA A 29 10.86 16.97 6.89
N PHE A 30 11.54 15.98 6.33
CA PHE A 30 12.39 16.15 5.15
C PHE A 30 11.59 16.59 3.93
N GLN A 31 10.40 16.02 3.69
CA GLN A 31 9.49 16.49 2.64
C GLN A 31 9.13 17.98 2.83
N GLU A 32 8.73 18.39 4.04
CA GLU A 32 8.41 19.79 4.33
C GLU A 32 9.59 20.73 4.09
N ILE A 33 10.80 20.29 4.45
CA ILE A 33 12.04 21.05 4.23
C ILE A 33 12.30 21.17 2.73
N ALA A 34 12.26 20.08 1.96
CA ALA A 34 12.49 20.11 0.51
C ALA A 34 11.51 21.08 -0.19
N LEU A 35 10.22 20.99 0.16
CA LEU A 35 9.20 21.87 -0.40
C LEU A 35 9.34 23.32 0.04
N GLY A 36 9.80 23.58 1.27
CA GLY A 36 10.09 24.93 1.75
C GLY A 36 11.34 25.53 1.12
N TYR A 37 12.35 24.69 0.83
CA TYR A 37 13.56 25.12 0.13
C TYR A 37 13.24 25.52 -1.32
N ALA A 38 12.32 24.80 -1.97
CA ALA A 38 11.81 25.13 -3.29
C ALA A 38 11.00 26.45 -3.34
N ASP A 39 10.65 27.05 -2.20
CA ASP A 39 10.00 28.38 -2.14
C ASP A 39 11.02 29.54 -2.18
N LEU A 40 12.33 29.26 -2.20
CA LEU A 40 13.38 30.27 -2.31
C LEU A 40 13.41 30.92 -3.71
N PRO A 41 13.91 32.17 -3.85
CA PRO A 41 14.19 32.76 -5.16
C PRO A 41 15.16 31.91 -5.97
N LEU A 42 14.97 31.84 -7.29
CA LEU A 42 15.73 30.99 -8.24
C LEU A 42 17.24 30.97 -8.01
N GLY A 43 17.86 32.15 -7.89
CA GLY A 43 19.31 32.27 -7.70
C GLY A 43 19.84 31.77 -6.35
N LYS A 44 18.97 31.32 -5.44
CA LYS A 44 19.31 30.75 -4.13
C LYS A 44 18.99 29.26 -4.03
N ILE A 45 18.37 28.67 -5.05
CA ILE A 45 18.04 27.25 -5.05
C ILE A 45 19.27 26.47 -5.51
N ASP A 46 19.78 25.63 -4.61
CA ASP A 46 20.77 24.60 -4.94
C ASP A 46 20.07 23.22 -5.03
N PHE A 47 20.13 22.60 -6.21
CA PHE A 47 19.54 21.29 -6.46
C PHE A 47 20.25 20.16 -5.70
N GLN A 48 21.55 20.27 -5.44
CA GLN A 48 22.28 19.26 -4.67
C GLN A 48 21.75 19.19 -3.23
N VAL A 49 21.33 20.32 -2.66
CA VAL A 49 20.68 20.36 -1.35
C VAL A 49 19.33 19.65 -1.39
N ILE A 50 18.53 19.86 -2.44
CA ILE A 50 17.24 19.17 -2.61
C ILE A 50 17.45 17.66 -2.74
N GLU A 51 18.39 17.21 -3.59
CA GLU A 51 18.74 15.81 -3.76
C GLU A 51 19.19 15.18 -2.43
N GLY A 52 20.06 15.89 -1.68
CA GLY A 52 20.52 15.45 -0.37
C GLY A 52 19.42 15.39 0.70
N ILE A 53 18.35 16.17 0.57
CA ILE A 53 17.17 16.06 1.43
C ILE A 53 16.30 14.87 1.00
N LEU A 54 16.04 14.72 -0.30
CA LEU A 54 15.22 13.64 -0.84
C LEU A 54 15.84 12.26 -0.58
N SER A 55 17.17 12.14 -0.64
CA SER A 55 17.89 10.90 -0.34
C SER A 55 17.75 10.47 1.13
N LYS A 56 17.39 11.38 2.03
CA LYS A 56 17.15 11.08 3.45
C LYS A 56 15.73 10.57 3.73
N ILE A 57 14.79 10.75 2.80
CA ILE A 57 13.42 10.22 2.93
C ILE A 57 13.47 8.71 2.71
N THR A 58 13.27 7.91 3.74
CA THR A 58 13.37 6.44 3.65
C THR A 58 12.15 5.79 3.00
N ASP A 59 10.95 6.33 3.21
CA ASP A 59 9.72 5.90 2.56
C ASP A 59 9.73 6.27 1.07
N SER A 60 9.82 5.26 0.21
CA SER A 60 9.89 5.46 -1.25
C SER A 60 8.65 6.16 -1.78
N SER A 61 7.45 5.79 -1.34
CA SER A 61 6.20 6.40 -1.80
C SER A 61 6.15 7.89 -1.44
N LEU A 62 6.56 8.27 -0.22
CA LEU A 62 6.64 9.66 0.19
C LEU A 62 7.71 10.44 -0.60
N ARG A 63 8.84 9.80 -0.90
CA ARG A 63 9.90 10.39 -1.74
C ARG A 63 9.36 10.70 -3.14
N GLU A 64 8.65 9.76 -3.76
CA GLU A 64 8.03 9.95 -5.07
C GLU A 64 7.00 11.09 -5.06
N VAL A 65 6.13 11.14 -4.04
CA VAL A 65 5.17 12.25 -3.86
C VAL A 65 5.91 13.58 -3.77
N SER A 66 7.02 13.62 -3.03
CA SER A 66 7.84 14.82 -2.86
C SER A 66 8.43 15.29 -4.19
N ILE A 67 8.92 14.36 -5.02
CA ILE A 67 9.45 14.64 -6.36
C ILE A 67 8.37 15.25 -7.25
N VAL A 68 7.17 14.67 -7.30
CA VAL A 68 6.06 15.20 -8.11
C VAL A 68 5.61 16.58 -7.63
N GLN A 69 5.57 16.81 -6.32
CA GLN A 69 5.21 18.11 -5.75
C GLN A 69 6.27 19.19 -6.06
N LEU A 70 7.55 18.84 -6.02
CA LEU A 70 8.64 19.71 -6.46
C LEU A 70 8.51 20.04 -7.95
N ALA A 71 8.27 19.03 -8.80
CA ALA A 71 8.04 19.21 -10.23
C ALA A 71 6.85 20.16 -10.49
N ARG A 72 5.73 19.97 -9.77
CA ARG A 72 4.57 20.86 -9.86
C ARG A 72 4.95 22.31 -9.53
N LYS A 73 5.60 22.54 -8.39
CA LYS A 73 6.03 23.88 -7.97
C LYS A 73 6.95 24.52 -9.01
N PHE A 74 7.94 23.76 -9.46
CA PHE A 74 8.91 24.27 -10.42
C PHE A 74 8.29 24.55 -11.78
N SER A 75 7.22 23.83 -12.17
CA SER A 75 6.52 24.05 -13.44
C SER A 75 5.85 25.43 -13.55
N ASP A 76 5.58 26.08 -12.41
CA ASP A 76 5.00 27.42 -12.34
C ASP A 76 6.08 28.52 -12.20
N SER A 77 7.35 28.13 -12.11
CA SER A 77 8.52 29.02 -11.89
C SER A 77 9.52 28.93 -13.04
N GLU A 78 10.53 29.81 -13.10
CA GLU A 78 11.58 29.74 -14.15
C GLU A 78 12.65 28.67 -13.89
N VAL A 79 12.49 27.87 -12.82
CA VAL A 79 13.46 26.85 -12.35
C VAL A 79 13.80 25.83 -13.44
N PHE A 80 12.82 25.33 -14.19
CA PHE A 80 13.05 24.27 -15.19
C PHE A 80 13.91 24.72 -16.38
N ILE A 81 13.97 26.02 -16.65
CA ILE A 81 14.64 26.59 -17.83
C ILE A 81 16.03 27.13 -17.46
N ALA A 82 16.18 27.67 -16.25
CA ALA A 82 17.38 28.37 -15.83
C ALA A 82 18.50 27.46 -15.26
N ALA A 83 18.18 26.24 -14.83
CA ALA A 83 19.11 25.42 -14.05
C ALA A 83 19.51 24.13 -14.77
N SER A 84 20.82 23.86 -14.81
CA SER A 84 21.40 22.55 -15.15
C SER A 84 20.85 21.40 -14.27
N GLY A 85 20.39 21.71 -13.05
CA GLY A 85 19.77 20.76 -12.12
C GLY A 85 18.36 20.29 -12.49
N SER A 86 17.68 20.92 -13.46
CA SER A 86 16.35 20.48 -13.90
C SER A 86 16.37 19.12 -14.61
N GLN A 87 17.50 18.76 -15.22
CA GLN A 87 17.71 17.47 -15.87
C GLN A 87 17.75 16.32 -14.85
N GLY A 88 18.43 16.49 -13.72
CA GLY A 88 18.46 15.49 -12.64
C GLY A 88 17.08 15.23 -12.04
N LEU A 89 16.25 16.27 -11.88
CA LEU A 89 14.86 16.11 -11.44
C LEU A 89 14.01 15.33 -12.47
N ILE A 90 14.20 15.58 -13.77
CA ILE A 90 13.51 14.83 -14.83
C ILE A 90 13.92 13.36 -14.82
N GLU A 91 15.20 13.06 -14.61
CA GLU A 91 15.70 11.69 -14.47
C GLU A 91 15.07 10.98 -13.27
N HIS A 92 14.98 11.67 -12.12
CA HIS A 92 14.27 11.14 -10.96
C HIS A 92 12.77 10.91 -11.21
N ILE A 93 12.11 11.79 -11.98
CA ILE A 93 10.71 11.62 -12.38
C ILE A 93 10.55 10.39 -13.27
N ASP A 94 11.47 10.16 -14.21
CA ASP A 94 11.39 9.03 -15.13
C ASP A 94 11.61 7.68 -14.44
N GLN A 95 12.34 7.69 -13.31
CA GLN A 95 12.59 6.52 -12.47
C GLN A 95 11.51 6.25 -11.42
N LEU A 96 10.44 7.06 -11.35
CA LEU A 96 9.34 6.82 -10.41
C LEU A 96 8.66 5.48 -10.72
N THR A 97 8.42 4.71 -9.67
CA THR A 97 7.83 3.36 -9.73
C THR A 97 6.32 3.43 -9.94
N ASP A 98 5.67 4.38 -9.27
CA ASP A 98 4.23 4.61 -9.43
C ASP A 98 3.94 5.27 -10.79
N PRO A 99 3.19 4.58 -11.68
CA PRO A 99 2.90 5.08 -13.03
C PRO A 99 2.12 6.40 -13.02
N LYS A 100 1.23 6.61 -12.04
CA LYS A 100 0.46 7.85 -11.92
C LYS A 100 1.39 9.00 -11.54
N LYS A 101 2.22 8.79 -10.51
CA LYS A 101 3.18 9.82 -10.07
C LYS A 101 4.16 10.17 -11.18
N ARG A 102 4.67 9.17 -11.91
CA ARG A 102 5.50 9.36 -13.10
C ARG A 102 4.80 10.20 -14.16
N ALA A 103 3.57 9.85 -14.53
CA ALA A 103 2.81 10.59 -15.54
C ALA A 103 2.58 12.05 -15.14
N TYR A 104 2.19 12.31 -13.88
CA TYR A 104 2.04 13.68 -13.36
C TYR A 104 3.35 14.45 -13.34
N GLY A 105 4.43 13.84 -12.87
CA GLY A 105 5.76 14.45 -12.85
C GLY A 105 6.21 14.86 -14.24
N LEU A 106 6.07 13.97 -15.24
CA LEU A 106 6.42 14.24 -16.63
C LEU A 106 5.55 15.36 -17.23
N ALA A 107 4.25 15.40 -16.92
CA ALA A 107 3.37 16.48 -17.36
C ALA A 107 3.78 17.85 -16.77
N PHE A 108 4.16 17.90 -15.50
CA PHE A 108 4.65 19.14 -14.88
C PHE A 108 6.01 19.56 -15.46
N ALA A 109 6.93 18.63 -15.70
CA ALA A 109 8.18 18.92 -16.38
C ALA A 109 7.94 19.47 -17.79
N LEU A 110 7.05 18.85 -18.55
CA LEU A 110 6.67 19.31 -19.89
C LEU A 110 6.04 20.70 -19.88
N LYS A 111 5.14 20.96 -18.93
CA LYS A 111 4.54 22.28 -18.72
C LYS A 111 5.61 23.34 -18.45
N GLY A 112 6.54 23.06 -17.53
CA GLY A 112 7.64 23.97 -17.20
C GLY A 112 8.49 24.31 -18.43
N LEU A 113 8.89 23.29 -19.20
CA LEU A 113 9.73 23.46 -20.39
C LEU A 113 9.01 24.17 -21.56
N CYS A 114 7.76 23.81 -21.87
CA CYS A 114 6.98 24.42 -22.96
C CYS A 114 6.60 25.88 -22.65
N SER A 115 6.39 26.25 -21.38
CA SER A 115 5.74 27.52 -21.00
C SER A 115 6.47 28.81 -21.40
N ARG A 116 7.77 28.76 -21.72
CA ARG A 116 8.57 29.97 -22.01
C ARG A 116 9.55 29.81 -23.19
N GLY A 117 9.11 29.12 -24.25
CA GLY A 117 9.85 29.07 -25.52
C GLY A 117 10.87 27.93 -25.66
N GLY A 118 10.95 27.03 -24.67
CA GLY A 118 11.69 25.78 -24.81
C GLY A 118 11.02 24.85 -25.83
N GLN A 119 11.82 24.10 -26.59
CA GLN A 119 11.27 23.08 -27.48
C GLN A 119 10.62 21.97 -26.64
N SER A 120 9.40 21.59 -27.02
CA SER A 120 8.76 20.36 -26.56
C SER A 120 9.73 19.19 -26.77
N ARG A 121 9.92 18.36 -25.75
CA ARG A 121 10.69 17.12 -25.85
C ARG A 121 9.72 15.95 -26.10
N PRO A 122 9.62 15.42 -27.33
CA PRO A 122 8.68 14.34 -27.64
C PRO A 122 8.86 13.12 -26.72
N GLY A 123 10.10 12.83 -26.30
CA GLY A 123 10.38 11.73 -25.37
C GLY A 123 9.70 11.85 -24.00
N LEU A 124 9.45 13.06 -23.48
CA LEU A 124 8.71 13.23 -22.22
C LEU A 124 7.23 12.91 -22.39
N PHE A 125 6.66 13.26 -23.55
CA PHE A 125 5.28 12.93 -23.88
C PHE A 125 5.10 11.42 -24.06
N GLU A 126 6.00 10.76 -24.79
CA GLU A 126 5.98 9.30 -24.93
C GLU A 126 6.15 8.59 -23.58
N GLY A 127 7.08 9.07 -22.74
CA GLY A 127 7.26 8.53 -21.38
C GLY A 127 6.00 8.66 -20.53
N MET A 128 5.31 9.80 -20.63
CA MET A 128 4.05 10.04 -19.94
C MET A 128 2.94 9.11 -20.44
N GLN A 129 2.79 8.93 -21.76
CA GLN A 129 1.80 8.00 -22.32
C GLN A 129 2.06 6.56 -21.89
N LYS A 130 3.32 6.11 -21.95
CA LYS A 130 3.71 4.78 -21.46
C LYS A 130 3.39 4.60 -19.98
N ALA A 131 3.63 5.61 -19.16
CA ALA A 131 3.28 5.56 -17.74
C ALA A 131 1.76 5.46 -17.53
N VAL A 132 0.96 6.21 -18.28
CA VAL A 132 -0.52 6.14 -18.22
C VAL A 132 -1.04 4.76 -18.63
N GLU A 133 -0.44 4.14 -19.65
CA GLU A 133 -0.83 2.80 -20.12
C GLU A 133 -0.53 1.69 -19.13
N LEU A 134 0.42 1.90 -18.22
CA LEU A 134 0.73 0.96 -17.14
C LEU A 134 -0.30 1.00 -16.01
N ILE A 135 -1.14 2.03 -15.90
CA ILE A 135 -2.15 2.13 -14.83
C ILE A 135 -3.18 0.99 -14.99
N ASP A 136 -3.33 0.19 -13.93
CA ASP A 136 -4.18 -1.01 -13.93
C ASP A 136 -5.66 -0.66 -14.16
N SER A 137 -6.20 0.30 -13.41
CA SER A 137 -7.61 0.65 -13.46
C SER A 137 -7.92 1.59 -14.62
N LEU A 138 -8.74 1.13 -15.57
CA LEU A 138 -9.26 1.95 -16.67
C LEU A 138 -9.98 3.25 -16.20
N PRO A 139 -10.91 3.22 -15.23
CA PRO A 139 -11.49 4.43 -14.65
C PRO A 139 -10.43 5.44 -14.17
N GLU A 140 -9.40 4.95 -13.47
CA GLU A 140 -8.33 5.81 -12.95
C GLU A 140 -7.47 6.37 -14.09
N ARG A 141 -7.18 5.55 -15.11
CA ARG A 141 -6.43 5.97 -16.29
C ARG A 141 -7.13 7.11 -17.02
N VAL A 142 -8.44 6.98 -17.28
CA VAL A 142 -9.26 8.04 -17.88
C VAL A 142 -9.22 9.32 -17.03
N GLY A 143 -9.35 9.20 -15.71
CA GLY A 143 -9.24 10.32 -14.79
C GLY A 143 -7.88 11.02 -14.86
N VAL A 144 -6.80 10.24 -14.91
CA VAL A 144 -5.43 10.75 -15.08
C VAL A 144 -5.29 11.45 -16.43
N GLU A 145 -5.72 10.88 -17.54
CA GLU A 145 -5.61 11.49 -18.88
C GLU A 145 -6.30 12.86 -18.94
N PHE A 146 -7.50 13.01 -18.37
CA PHE A 146 -8.17 14.32 -18.27
C PHE A 146 -7.37 15.33 -17.43
N ALA A 147 -6.79 14.89 -16.30
CA ALA A 147 -5.99 15.75 -15.45
C ALA A 147 -4.68 16.18 -16.14
N LEU A 148 -3.99 15.26 -16.82
CA LEU A 148 -2.78 15.56 -17.58
C LEU A 148 -3.07 16.53 -18.74
N ALA A 149 -4.17 16.33 -19.46
CA ALA A 149 -4.61 17.26 -20.50
C ALA A 149 -4.79 18.68 -19.96
N THR A 150 -5.37 18.81 -18.75
CA THR A 150 -5.55 20.10 -18.09
C THR A 150 -4.21 20.77 -17.74
N ILE A 151 -3.22 19.99 -17.29
CA ILE A 151 -1.88 20.50 -16.93
C ILE A 151 -1.17 21.09 -18.16
N VAL A 152 -1.25 20.40 -19.31
CA VAL A 152 -0.49 20.76 -20.52
C VAL A 152 -1.27 21.58 -21.54
N ALA A 153 -2.58 21.81 -21.32
CA ALA A 153 -3.49 22.47 -22.27
C ALA A 153 -2.98 23.84 -22.76
N ARG A 154 -2.42 24.64 -21.85
CA ARG A 154 -1.94 25.99 -22.18
C ARG A 154 -0.59 25.97 -22.89
N THR A 155 0.26 25.00 -22.59
CA THR A 155 1.67 25.01 -22.98
C THR A 155 1.94 24.15 -24.21
N CYS A 156 1.26 23.01 -24.35
CA CYS A 156 1.41 22.13 -25.50
C CYS A 156 0.00 21.61 -25.95
N PRO A 157 -0.82 22.44 -26.63
CA PRO A 157 -2.24 22.16 -26.91
C PRO A 157 -2.50 20.93 -27.78
N ALA A 158 -1.59 20.61 -28.70
CA ALA A 158 -1.71 19.43 -29.57
C ALA A 158 -1.75 18.13 -28.73
N PHE A 159 -0.87 18.03 -27.74
CA PHE A 159 -0.82 16.88 -26.83
C PHE A 159 -2.03 16.80 -25.91
N ALA A 160 -2.50 17.95 -25.41
CA ALA A 160 -3.73 17.99 -24.63
C ALA A 160 -4.92 17.44 -25.43
N ARG A 161 -5.03 17.78 -26.72
CA ARG A 161 -6.08 17.23 -27.59
C ARG A 161 -5.96 15.72 -27.74
N THR A 162 -4.76 15.19 -27.99
CA THR A 162 -4.53 13.74 -28.08
C THR A 162 -4.97 13.00 -26.81
N LEU A 163 -4.62 13.54 -25.63
CA LEU A 163 -5.04 12.96 -24.34
C LEU A 163 -6.56 13.02 -24.14
N LEU A 164 -7.20 14.14 -24.50
CA LEU A 164 -8.64 14.29 -24.38
C LEU A 164 -9.40 13.34 -25.28
N GLU A 165 -8.96 13.15 -26.52
CA GLU A 165 -9.61 12.21 -27.44
C GLU A 165 -9.43 10.77 -26.96
N LYS A 166 -8.23 10.38 -26.52
CA LYS A 166 -8.00 9.06 -25.93
C LYS A 166 -8.90 8.82 -24.70
N ALA A 167 -8.95 9.76 -23.78
CA ALA A 167 -9.79 9.67 -22.58
C ALA A 167 -11.29 9.57 -22.90
N ARG A 168 -11.75 10.25 -23.95
CA ARG A 168 -13.14 10.18 -24.43
C ARG A 168 -13.45 8.82 -25.04
N THR A 169 -12.57 8.31 -25.90
CA THR A 169 -12.70 6.97 -26.49
C THR A 169 -12.75 5.92 -25.40
N ASP A 170 -11.78 5.94 -24.49
CA ASP A 170 -11.73 5.01 -23.35
C ASP A 170 -13.01 5.12 -22.52
N ARG A 171 -13.44 6.34 -22.13
CA ARG A 171 -14.68 6.56 -21.36
C ARG A 171 -15.94 6.01 -22.02
N SER A 172 -16.01 6.00 -23.34
CA SER A 172 -17.16 5.47 -24.07
C SER A 172 -17.21 3.93 -24.17
N ALA A 173 -16.13 3.24 -23.78
CA ALA A 173 -16.02 1.80 -23.95
C ALA A 173 -16.88 0.96 -22.99
N SER A 174 -17.20 1.49 -21.79
CA SER A 174 -18.00 0.75 -20.80
C SER A 174 -18.64 1.67 -19.76
N PRO A 175 -19.87 1.36 -19.27
CA PRO A 175 -20.48 2.09 -18.15
C PRO A 175 -19.70 1.95 -16.84
N LEU A 176 -18.95 0.86 -16.64
CA LEU A 176 -18.12 0.62 -15.45
C LEU A 176 -16.85 1.50 -15.39
N ILE A 177 -16.74 2.48 -16.31
CA ILE A 177 -15.68 3.49 -16.29
C ILE A 177 -16.07 4.66 -15.40
N GLU A 178 -17.37 4.89 -15.23
CA GLU A 178 -17.85 5.90 -14.30
C GLU A 178 -17.64 5.41 -12.86
N VAL A 179 -16.92 6.20 -12.06
CA VAL A 179 -16.40 5.78 -10.74
C VAL A 179 -17.54 5.36 -9.81
N HIS A 180 -18.65 6.11 -9.79
CA HIS A 180 -19.78 5.79 -8.92
C HIS A 180 -20.49 4.51 -9.33
N VAL A 181 -20.74 4.30 -10.62
CA VAL A 181 -21.29 3.04 -11.14
C VAL A 181 -20.33 1.86 -10.86
N ALA A 182 -19.03 2.04 -11.03
CA ALA A 182 -18.03 1.02 -10.71
C ALA A 182 -18.04 0.67 -9.21
N ASP A 183 -18.05 1.67 -8.33
CA ASP A 183 -18.09 1.48 -6.88
C ASP A 183 -19.37 0.76 -6.44
N MET A 184 -20.53 1.14 -6.99
CA MET A 184 -21.79 0.45 -6.74
C MET A 184 -21.73 -1.01 -7.20
N TYR A 185 -21.19 -1.28 -8.39
CA TYR A 185 -21.04 -2.62 -8.93
C TYR A 185 -20.12 -3.50 -8.05
N ILE A 186 -18.98 -2.95 -7.63
CA ILE A 186 -18.06 -3.62 -6.71
C ILE A 186 -18.73 -3.89 -5.36
N GLY A 187 -19.46 -2.92 -4.81
CA GLY A 187 -20.21 -3.08 -3.56
C GLY A 187 -21.26 -4.19 -3.65
N CYS A 188 -22.00 -4.26 -4.76
CA CYS A 188 -22.95 -5.34 -5.03
C CYS A 188 -22.25 -6.71 -5.09
N LEU A 189 -21.08 -6.79 -5.74
CA LEU A 189 -20.30 -8.02 -5.79
C LEU A 189 -19.78 -8.45 -4.42
N GLN A 190 -19.25 -7.51 -3.63
CA GLN A 190 -18.83 -7.81 -2.26
C GLN A 190 -20.00 -8.35 -1.42
N MET A 191 -21.19 -7.77 -1.56
CA MET A 191 -22.38 -8.30 -0.90
C MET A 191 -22.76 -9.70 -1.39
N ALA A 192 -22.73 -9.93 -2.70
CA ALA A 192 -23.01 -11.24 -3.27
C ALA A 192 -22.00 -12.32 -2.82
N ILE A 193 -20.71 -11.95 -2.72
CA ILE A 193 -19.64 -12.81 -2.19
C ILE A 193 -19.89 -13.12 -0.71
N ARG A 194 -20.26 -12.13 0.11
CA ARG A 194 -20.64 -12.38 1.50
C ARG A 194 -21.83 -13.33 1.60
N SER A 195 -22.87 -13.15 0.79
CA SER A 195 -24.01 -14.07 0.73
C SER A 195 -23.65 -15.46 0.22
N PHE A 196 -22.63 -15.57 -0.63
CA PHE A 196 -22.13 -16.85 -1.15
C PHE A 196 -21.58 -17.76 -0.05
N SER A 197 -21.07 -17.21 1.07
CA SER A 197 -20.62 -18.00 2.23
C SER A 197 -21.70 -18.98 2.73
N GLY A 198 -22.95 -18.52 2.86
CA GLY A 198 -24.08 -19.37 3.25
C GLY A 198 -24.45 -20.40 2.20
N ILE A 199 -24.29 -20.08 0.91
CA ILE A 199 -24.58 -20.99 -0.21
C ILE A 199 -23.57 -22.14 -0.25
N ILE A 200 -22.27 -21.85 -0.07
CA ILE A 200 -21.22 -22.88 -0.08
C ILE A 200 -21.46 -23.94 1.00
N VAL A 201 -21.91 -23.50 2.18
CA VAL A 201 -22.21 -24.39 3.32
C VAL A 201 -23.50 -25.16 3.11
N ALA A 202 -24.57 -24.48 2.65
CA ALA A 202 -25.91 -25.06 2.59
C ALA A 202 -26.16 -25.95 1.36
N GLN A 203 -25.46 -25.73 0.25
CA GLN A 203 -25.76 -26.38 -1.02
C GLN A 203 -24.61 -27.23 -1.55
N ALA A 204 -24.89 -28.49 -1.88
CA ALA A 204 -23.90 -29.37 -2.50
C ALA A 204 -23.46 -28.92 -3.90
N LYS A 205 -24.32 -28.19 -4.63
CA LYS A 205 -24.10 -27.72 -6.00
C LYS A 205 -23.95 -26.19 -6.08
N TYR A 206 -22.96 -25.64 -5.40
CA TYR A 206 -22.71 -24.19 -5.35
C TYR A 206 -21.91 -23.64 -6.57
N GLN A 207 -21.35 -24.51 -7.41
CA GLN A 207 -20.47 -24.15 -8.53
C GLN A 207 -21.10 -23.22 -9.58
N PRO A 208 -22.40 -23.32 -9.93
CA PRO A 208 -23.02 -22.36 -10.84
C PRO A 208 -22.99 -20.92 -10.31
N TYR A 209 -23.25 -20.74 -9.00
CA TYR A 209 -23.19 -19.43 -8.34
C TYR A 209 -21.75 -18.88 -8.32
N ARG A 210 -20.78 -19.75 -8.01
CA ARG A 210 -19.35 -19.42 -8.11
C ARG A 210 -18.99 -18.91 -9.51
N ASN A 211 -19.39 -19.63 -10.56
CA ASN A 211 -19.07 -19.25 -11.93
C ASN A 211 -19.71 -17.92 -12.33
N CYS A 212 -20.97 -17.69 -11.94
CA CYS A 212 -21.65 -16.41 -12.15
C CYS A 212 -20.92 -15.24 -11.48
N LEU A 213 -20.43 -15.43 -10.25
CA LEU A 213 -19.62 -14.44 -9.55
C LEU A 213 -18.29 -14.18 -10.28
N LEU A 214 -17.58 -15.23 -10.71
CA LEU A 214 -16.33 -15.09 -11.46
C LEU A 214 -16.53 -14.33 -12.78
N GLU A 215 -17.59 -14.64 -13.52
CA GLU A 215 -17.95 -13.93 -14.76
C GLU A 215 -18.26 -12.45 -14.50
N SER A 216 -18.93 -12.16 -13.39
CA SER A 216 -19.25 -10.78 -13.00
C SER A 216 -17.98 -10.03 -12.56
N ILE A 217 -17.11 -10.65 -11.77
CA ILE A 217 -15.82 -10.06 -11.37
C ILE A 217 -14.97 -9.72 -12.60
N ARG A 218 -14.96 -10.58 -13.63
CA ARG A 218 -14.20 -10.34 -14.88
C ARG A 218 -14.61 -9.07 -15.64
N GLN A 219 -15.80 -8.51 -15.37
CA GLN A 219 -16.23 -7.25 -15.97
C GLN A 219 -15.52 -6.02 -15.39
N ILE A 220 -14.88 -6.14 -14.22
CA ILE A 220 -14.17 -5.03 -13.56
C ILE A 220 -12.84 -4.79 -14.28
N HIS A 221 -12.54 -3.56 -14.66
CA HIS A 221 -11.32 -3.27 -15.43
C HIS A 221 -10.01 -3.29 -14.63
N SER A 222 -10.06 -3.29 -13.29
CA SER A 222 -8.86 -3.36 -12.43
C SER A 222 -8.56 -4.80 -12.04
N LEU A 223 -7.39 -5.31 -12.44
CA LEU A 223 -6.91 -6.63 -12.06
C LEU A 223 -6.67 -6.74 -10.56
N ARG A 224 -6.26 -5.65 -9.91
CA ARG A 224 -6.15 -5.61 -8.45
C ARG A 224 -7.50 -5.91 -7.79
N ILE A 225 -8.55 -5.21 -8.17
CA ILE A 225 -9.89 -5.42 -7.58
C ILE A 225 -10.40 -6.83 -7.90
N GLN A 226 -10.17 -7.32 -9.13
CA GLN A 226 -10.50 -8.71 -9.47
C GLN A 226 -9.77 -9.71 -8.56
N CYS A 227 -8.47 -9.54 -8.33
CA CYS A 227 -7.69 -10.39 -7.42
C CYS A 227 -8.27 -10.36 -6.00
N GLU A 228 -8.58 -9.17 -5.49
CA GLU A 228 -9.13 -8.98 -4.14
C GLU A 228 -10.44 -9.75 -3.97
N LEU A 229 -11.39 -9.60 -4.89
CA LEU A 229 -12.70 -10.27 -4.82
C LEU A 229 -12.60 -11.79 -4.97
N VAL A 230 -11.77 -12.28 -5.88
CA VAL A 230 -11.58 -13.74 -6.05
C VAL A 230 -10.86 -14.34 -4.84
N ALA A 231 -9.90 -13.63 -4.25
CA ALA A 231 -9.20 -14.08 -3.04
C ALA A 231 -10.16 -14.16 -1.83
N GLU A 232 -11.11 -13.22 -1.71
CA GLU A 232 -12.17 -13.30 -0.71
C GLU A 232 -13.05 -14.54 -0.92
N MET A 233 -13.48 -14.80 -2.17
CA MET A 233 -14.23 -16.03 -2.49
C MET A 233 -13.43 -17.30 -2.14
N ALA A 234 -12.13 -17.33 -2.44
CA ALA A 234 -11.27 -18.46 -2.14
C ALA A 234 -11.18 -18.70 -0.61
N LEU A 235 -10.99 -17.64 0.17
CA LEU A 235 -10.99 -17.73 1.64
C LEU A 235 -12.33 -18.25 2.19
N LEU A 236 -13.46 -17.87 1.60
CA LEU A 236 -14.76 -18.44 1.99
C LEU A 236 -14.84 -19.95 1.73
N CYS A 237 -14.29 -20.43 0.61
CA CYS A 237 -14.20 -21.87 0.35
C CYS A 237 -13.32 -22.58 1.38
N GLN A 238 -12.22 -21.95 1.81
CA GLN A 238 -11.35 -22.49 2.86
C GLN A 238 -12.08 -22.56 4.21
N LEU A 239 -12.82 -21.50 4.59
CA LEU A 239 -13.59 -21.44 5.83
C LEU A 239 -14.79 -22.42 5.84
N ALA A 240 -15.30 -22.80 4.67
CA ALA A 240 -16.39 -23.77 4.52
C ALA A 240 -15.89 -25.22 4.31
N ASP A 241 -14.64 -25.53 4.68
CA ASP A 241 -14.01 -26.85 4.55
C ASP A 241 -14.02 -27.39 3.10
N LYS A 242 -13.81 -26.52 2.10
CA LYS A 242 -13.65 -26.88 0.68
C LYS A 242 -12.22 -26.62 0.17
N PRO A 243 -11.19 -27.31 0.69
CA PRO A 243 -9.79 -27.00 0.38
C PRO A 243 -9.41 -27.24 -1.10
N SER A 244 -10.06 -28.19 -1.78
CA SER A 244 -9.83 -28.43 -3.22
C SER A 244 -10.27 -27.23 -4.05
N GLU A 245 -11.41 -26.63 -3.68
CA GLU A 245 -11.97 -25.46 -4.36
C GLU A 245 -11.13 -24.21 -4.09
N PHE A 246 -10.72 -24.02 -2.83
CA PHE A 246 -9.79 -22.96 -2.44
C PHE A 246 -8.52 -23.00 -3.31
N LYS A 247 -7.86 -24.16 -3.41
CA LYS A 247 -6.64 -24.32 -4.22
C LYS A 247 -6.87 -24.06 -5.70
N LEU A 248 -8.02 -24.46 -6.24
CA LEU A 248 -8.40 -24.23 -7.63
C LEU A 248 -8.53 -22.72 -7.92
N LEU A 249 -9.30 -22.00 -7.11
CA LEU A 249 -9.46 -20.55 -7.27
C LEU A 249 -8.13 -19.79 -7.16
N ILE A 250 -7.24 -20.22 -6.27
CA ILE A 250 -5.91 -19.59 -6.15
C ILE A 250 -5.09 -19.80 -7.42
N LYS A 251 -4.96 -21.05 -7.88
CA LYS A 251 -4.11 -21.41 -9.01
C LYS A 251 -4.62 -20.87 -10.34
N ASP A 252 -5.93 -20.96 -10.57
CA ASP A 252 -6.51 -20.70 -11.87
C ASP A 252 -6.95 -19.24 -12.02
N GLU A 253 -7.26 -18.56 -10.90
CA GLU A 253 -7.84 -17.22 -10.95
C GLU A 253 -6.99 -16.16 -10.23
N VAL A 254 -6.52 -16.39 -9.00
CA VAL A 254 -5.79 -15.35 -8.22
C VAL A 254 -4.35 -15.15 -8.73
N LEU A 255 -3.54 -16.20 -8.78
CA LEU A 255 -2.12 -16.10 -9.15
C LEU A 255 -1.92 -15.56 -10.59
N PRO A 256 -2.69 -16.01 -11.60
CA PRO A 256 -2.52 -15.51 -12.97
C PRO A 256 -2.85 -14.01 -13.09
N ARG A 257 -3.88 -13.52 -12.38
CA ARG A 257 -4.21 -12.09 -12.38
C ARG A 257 -3.16 -11.25 -11.68
N LEU A 258 -2.63 -11.73 -10.55
CA LEU A 258 -1.56 -11.04 -9.83
C LEU A 258 -0.28 -10.98 -10.68
N ALA A 259 0.04 -12.05 -11.40
CA ALA A 259 1.17 -12.08 -12.32
C ALA A 259 0.99 -11.14 -13.53
N SER A 260 -0.24 -11.05 -14.05
CA SER A 260 -0.58 -10.24 -15.22
C SER A 260 -0.66 -8.73 -14.94
N ASN A 261 -0.79 -8.33 -13.67
CA ASN A 261 -0.82 -6.92 -13.28
C ASN A 261 0.57 -6.29 -13.47
N LYS A 262 0.66 -5.35 -14.41
CA LYS A 262 1.89 -4.63 -14.77
C LYS A 262 2.12 -3.36 -13.97
N ASP A 263 1.08 -2.85 -13.30
CA ASP A 263 1.16 -1.66 -12.44
C ASP A 263 1.81 -2.07 -11.10
N PRO A 264 3.04 -1.61 -10.79
CA PRO A 264 3.74 -2.04 -9.59
C PRO A 264 3.01 -1.66 -8.30
N GLU A 265 2.40 -0.47 -8.25
CA GLU A 265 1.69 0.01 -7.06
C GLU A 265 0.36 -0.74 -6.90
N SER A 266 -0.37 -0.94 -7.99
CA SER A 266 -1.60 -1.74 -7.97
C SER A 266 -1.31 -3.19 -7.56
N LYS A 267 -0.22 -3.78 -8.06
CA LYS A 267 0.23 -5.13 -7.69
C LYS A 267 0.65 -5.21 -6.22
N ALA A 268 1.40 -4.23 -5.71
CA ALA A 268 1.75 -4.15 -4.30
C ALA A 268 0.49 -4.06 -3.42
N HIS A 269 -0.48 -3.22 -3.79
CA HIS A 269 -1.75 -3.12 -3.07
C HIS A 269 -2.53 -4.44 -3.12
N ALA A 270 -2.59 -5.11 -4.27
CA ALA A 270 -3.21 -6.42 -4.40
C ALA A 270 -2.59 -7.42 -3.41
N LYS A 271 -1.24 -7.54 -3.39
CA LYS A 271 -0.50 -8.41 -2.44
C LYS A 271 -0.88 -8.14 -0.99
N ILE A 272 -0.96 -6.87 -0.59
CA ILE A 272 -1.32 -6.48 0.79
C ILE A 272 -2.73 -6.94 1.13
N ARG A 273 -3.68 -6.75 0.22
CA ARG A 273 -5.10 -7.05 0.45
C ARG A 273 -5.39 -8.55 0.46
N ILE A 274 -4.70 -9.32 -0.37
CA ILE A 274 -4.86 -10.78 -0.48
C ILE A 274 -3.86 -11.57 0.38
N ALA A 275 -3.04 -10.90 1.21
CA ALA A 275 -1.95 -11.52 1.95
C ALA A 275 -2.38 -12.73 2.79
N ALA A 276 -3.52 -12.64 3.49
CA ALA A 276 -4.10 -13.75 4.25
C ALA A 276 -4.44 -14.96 3.38
N CYS A 277 -4.99 -14.71 2.19
CA CYS A 277 -5.36 -15.74 1.22
C CYS A 277 -4.12 -16.49 0.69
N LEU A 278 -3.05 -15.75 0.35
CA LEU A 278 -1.80 -16.36 -0.07
C LEU A 278 -1.15 -17.17 1.06
N PHE A 279 -1.18 -16.65 2.29
CA PHE A 279 -0.61 -17.31 3.46
C PHE A 279 -1.31 -18.63 3.80
N GLU A 280 -2.64 -18.70 3.68
CA GLU A 280 -3.40 -19.95 3.84
C GLU A 280 -3.12 -20.95 2.71
N TYR A 281 -2.76 -20.48 1.52
CA TYR A 281 -2.39 -21.35 0.40
C TYR A 281 -0.99 -21.96 0.58
N ASP A 282 0.02 -21.11 0.83
CA ASP A 282 1.39 -21.51 1.14
C ASP A 282 2.06 -20.41 1.98
N SER A 283 2.30 -20.70 3.26
CA SER A 283 2.81 -19.72 4.21
C SER A 283 4.22 -19.24 3.87
N ASP A 284 5.11 -20.13 3.43
CA ASP A 284 6.51 -19.78 3.19
C ASP A 284 6.65 -18.99 1.91
N TRP A 285 6.01 -19.47 0.84
CA TRP A 285 5.95 -18.74 -0.42
C TRP A 285 5.30 -17.36 -0.24
N ALA A 286 4.18 -17.26 0.50
CA ALA A 286 3.52 -15.99 0.72
C ALA A 286 4.41 -14.99 1.46
N LEU A 287 5.11 -15.41 2.52
CA LEU A 287 6.04 -14.53 3.25
C LEU A 287 7.20 -14.05 2.37
N ASP A 288 7.70 -14.91 1.48
CA ASP A 288 8.73 -14.52 0.51
C ASP A 288 8.21 -13.51 -0.53
N GLN A 289 6.96 -13.67 -0.97
CA GLN A 289 6.31 -12.72 -1.88
C GLN A 289 6.06 -11.34 -1.27
N LEU A 290 6.16 -11.17 0.04
CA LEU A 290 6.00 -9.87 0.72
C LEU A 290 7.34 -9.14 0.93
N GLN A 291 8.48 -9.77 0.61
CA GLN A 291 9.80 -9.18 0.85
C GLN A 291 10.12 -8.01 -0.09
N ASP A 292 9.49 -7.97 -1.27
CA ASP A 292 9.65 -6.89 -2.26
C ASP A 292 8.84 -5.63 -1.91
N LEU A 293 7.94 -5.71 -0.93
CA LEU A 293 7.17 -4.57 -0.44
C LEU A 293 8.03 -3.67 0.46
N THR A 294 7.68 -2.38 0.51
CA THR A 294 8.24 -1.47 1.52
C THR A 294 7.90 -1.96 2.93
N VAL A 295 8.71 -1.59 3.93
CA VAL A 295 8.49 -2.01 5.33
C VAL A 295 7.06 -1.75 5.80
N ARG A 296 6.52 -0.57 5.48
CA ARG A 296 5.15 -0.18 5.84
C ARG A 296 4.10 -1.04 5.15
N GLN A 297 4.25 -1.30 3.85
CA GLN A 297 3.33 -2.14 3.09
C GLN A 297 3.40 -3.61 3.57
N ARG A 298 4.61 -4.11 3.83
CA ARG A 298 4.83 -5.45 4.38
C ARG A 298 4.20 -5.61 5.76
N ASP A 299 4.40 -4.66 6.67
CA ASP A 299 3.78 -4.70 8.00
C ASP A 299 2.25 -4.62 7.93
N GLN A 300 1.70 -3.87 6.97
CA GLN A 300 0.26 -3.86 6.71
C GLN A 300 -0.24 -5.24 6.21
N ALA A 301 0.50 -5.88 5.31
CA ALA A 301 0.18 -7.21 4.80
C ALA A 301 0.24 -8.29 5.91
N LEU A 302 1.28 -8.24 6.74
CA LEU A 302 1.44 -9.12 7.90
C LEU A 302 0.34 -8.89 8.94
N THR A 303 -0.04 -7.64 9.19
CA THR A 303 -1.20 -7.31 10.03
C THR A 303 -2.50 -7.89 9.46
N ASN A 304 -2.70 -7.85 8.13
CA ASN A 304 -3.87 -8.48 7.50
C ASN A 304 -3.87 -10.00 7.68
N ILE A 305 -2.71 -10.66 7.56
CA ILE A 305 -2.57 -12.10 7.84
C ILE A 305 -2.92 -12.38 9.30
N ALA A 306 -2.28 -11.68 10.24
CA ALA A 306 -2.51 -11.87 11.67
C ALA A 306 -3.99 -11.65 12.04
N ARG A 307 -4.62 -10.57 11.53
CA ARG A 307 -6.04 -10.30 11.74
C ARG A 307 -6.91 -11.46 11.26
N PHE A 308 -6.66 -12.00 10.07
CA PHE A 308 -7.41 -13.15 9.56
C PHE A 308 -7.20 -14.40 10.43
N LEU A 309 -5.97 -14.66 10.89
CA LEU A 309 -5.68 -15.78 11.79
C LEU A 309 -6.39 -15.64 13.13
N PHE A 310 -6.47 -14.42 13.67
CA PHE A 310 -7.21 -14.12 14.90
C PHE A 310 -8.72 -14.31 14.73
N THR A 311 -9.30 -13.70 13.70
CA THR A 311 -10.77 -13.56 13.60
C THR A 311 -11.43 -14.65 12.78
N ARG A 312 -10.70 -15.26 11.84
CA ARG A 312 -11.24 -16.09 10.75
C ARG A 312 -12.33 -15.36 9.94
N CYS A 313 -12.30 -14.03 9.93
CA CYS A 313 -13.18 -13.18 9.13
C CYS A 313 -12.43 -12.55 7.97
N LEU A 314 -13.14 -12.23 6.89
CA LEU A 314 -12.53 -11.63 5.71
C LEU A 314 -12.03 -10.21 6.00
N THR A 315 -11.02 -9.79 5.25
CA THR A 315 -10.38 -8.47 5.37
C THR A 315 -11.37 -7.31 5.24
N GLY A 316 -12.43 -7.50 4.44
CA GLY A 316 -13.49 -6.52 4.17
C GLY A 316 -14.74 -6.65 5.04
N GLU A 317 -14.76 -7.53 6.05
CA GLU A 317 -15.88 -7.67 6.97
C GLU A 317 -15.67 -6.82 8.23
N PRO A 318 -16.72 -6.11 8.71
CA PRO A 318 -16.63 -5.43 9.98
C PRO A 318 -16.54 -6.46 11.10
N VAL A 319 -15.44 -6.41 11.86
CA VAL A 319 -15.26 -7.20 13.07
C VAL A 319 -14.96 -6.25 14.21
N ASP A 320 -15.71 -6.36 15.28
CA ASP A 320 -15.40 -5.66 16.52
C ASP A 320 -14.28 -6.41 17.24
N LEU A 321 -13.04 -5.99 16.98
CA LEU A 321 -11.84 -6.59 17.58
C LEU A 321 -11.78 -6.39 19.10
N GLU A 322 -12.47 -5.40 19.66
CA GLU A 322 -12.44 -5.12 21.10
C GLU A 322 -13.32 -6.12 21.88
N SER A 323 -14.44 -6.55 21.29
CA SER A 323 -15.31 -7.56 21.89
C SER A 323 -15.02 -8.99 21.42
N PHE A 324 -14.28 -9.16 20.32
CA PHE A 324 -13.97 -10.46 19.77
C PHE A 324 -12.99 -11.23 20.66
N LYS A 325 -13.42 -12.41 21.12
CA LYS A 325 -12.60 -13.32 21.92
C LYS A 325 -12.13 -14.48 21.04
N PRO A 326 -10.96 -14.38 20.38
CA PRO A 326 -10.51 -15.38 19.42
C PRO A 326 -10.32 -16.75 20.07
N ASP A 327 -10.66 -17.81 19.34
CA ASP A 327 -10.34 -19.18 19.75
C ASP A 327 -9.01 -19.58 19.10
N ILE A 328 -7.92 -19.31 19.82
CA ILE A 328 -6.56 -19.53 19.33
C ILE A 328 -6.06 -20.87 19.88
N ASP A 329 -5.88 -21.83 18.99
CA ASP A 329 -5.17 -23.08 19.27
C ASP A 329 -3.64 -22.91 19.13
N LEU A 330 -2.88 -23.91 19.58
CA LEU A 330 -1.42 -23.89 19.49
C LEU A 330 -0.92 -23.68 18.05
N LYS A 331 -1.59 -24.30 17.07
CA LYS A 331 -1.20 -24.20 15.66
C LYS A 331 -1.33 -22.75 15.16
N THR A 332 -2.45 -22.11 15.43
CA THR A 332 -2.71 -20.71 15.06
C THR A 332 -1.76 -19.78 15.81
N ALA A 333 -1.51 -20.02 17.11
CA ALA A 333 -0.53 -19.24 17.89
C ALA A 333 0.88 -19.30 17.26
N ARG A 334 1.34 -20.49 16.86
CA ARG A 334 2.64 -20.65 16.16
C ARG A 334 2.66 -19.93 14.80
N GLN A 335 1.57 -19.98 14.03
CA GLN A 335 1.47 -19.25 12.77
C GLN A 335 1.56 -17.74 12.99
N ILE A 336 0.88 -17.21 14.01
CA ILE A 336 0.94 -15.79 14.37
C ILE A 336 2.37 -15.41 14.79
N CYS A 337 3.05 -16.24 15.60
CA CYS A 337 4.45 -16.00 15.97
C CYS A 337 5.36 -15.88 14.73
N ARG A 338 5.19 -16.77 13.72
CA ARG A 338 5.92 -16.68 12.44
C ARG A 338 5.65 -15.35 11.71
N VAL A 339 4.43 -14.83 11.78
CA VAL A 339 4.07 -13.54 11.19
C VAL A 339 4.75 -12.40 11.96
N ILE A 340 4.69 -12.38 13.29
CA ILE A 340 5.34 -11.37 14.15
C ILE A 340 6.86 -11.33 13.91
N GLU A 341 7.49 -12.49 13.72
CA GLU A 341 8.92 -12.58 13.41
C GLU A 341 9.30 -11.83 12.12
N ARG A 342 8.37 -11.63 11.17
CA ARG A 342 8.62 -10.92 9.90
C ARG A 342 8.30 -9.42 9.91
N VAL A 343 7.65 -8.91 10.96
CA VAL A 343 7.26 -7.49 11.08
C VAL A 343 8.47 -6.57 11.27
N GLY A 344 8.54 -5.43 10.60
CA GLY A 344 9.67 -4.51 10.74
C GLY A 344 9.54 -3.53 11.91
N THR A 345 8.32 -3.06 12.18
CA THR A 345 8.08 -1.90 13.05
C THR A 345 7.77 -2.31 14.49
N ASP A 346 8.44 -1.65 15.44
CA ASP A 346 8.27 -1.81 16.90
C ASP A 346 6.81 -1.78 17.38
N LEU A 347 6.06 -0.75 17.01
CA LEU A 347 4.66 -0.59 17.38
C LEU A 347 3.80 -1.77 16.89
N VAL A 348 4.05 -2.25 15.67
CA VAL A 348 3.26 -3.34 15.08
C VAL A 348 3.61 -4.66 15.76
N ILE A 349 4.89 -4.90 16.08
CA ILE A 349 5.31 -6.06 16.88
C ILE A 349 4.59 -6.06 18.23
N TYR A 350 4.64 -4.94 18.95
CA TYR A 350 3.98 -4.80 20.25
C TYR A 350 2.48 -5.09 20.17
N VAL A 351 1.76 -4.44 19.24
CA VAL A 351 0.31 -4.60 19.08
C VAL A 351 -0.06 -6.06 18.76
N LEU A 352 0.71 -6.75 17.92
CA LEU A 352 0.43 -8.16 17.60
C LEU A 352 0.74 -9.10 18.77
N ILE A 353 1.77 -8.81 19.56
CA ILE A 353 2.06 -9.54 20.81
C ILE A 353 0.89 -9.37 21.78
N GLU A 354 0.46 -8.12 22.02
CA GLU A 354 -0.66 -7.78 22.90
C GLU A 354 -1.97 -8.45 22.45
N GLN A 355 -2.26 -8.46 21.15
CA GLN A 355 -3.42 -9.16 20.59
C GLN A 355 -3.35 -10.67 20.78
N LEU A 356 -2.17 -11.28 20.60
CA LEU A 356 -1.99 -12.71 20.80
C LEU A 356 -2.13 -13.09 22.28
N THR A 357 -1.46 -12.37 23.18
CA THR A 357 -1.54 -12.64 24.62
C THR A 357 -2.95 -12.40 25.15
N GLY A 358 -3.61 -11.31 24.74
CA GLY A 358 -5.01 -11.04 25.07
C GLY A 358 -6.01 -12.06 24.47
N GLY A 359 -5.66 -12.70 23.36
CA GLY A 359 -6.44 -13.81 22.80
C GLY A 359 -6.29 -15.12 23.56
N LEU A 360 -5.11 -15.38 24.12
CA LEU A 360 -4.76 -16.60 24.86
C LEU A 360 -5.18 -16.57 26.32
N ILE A 361 -5.12 -15.39 26.95
CA ILE A 361 -5.39 -15.18 28.37
C ILE A 361 -6.79 -14.59 28.53
N ARG A 362 -7.61 -15.19 29.39
CA ARG A 362 -8.97 -14.72 29.71
C ARG A 362 -9.18 -14.72 31.21
N ARG A 363 -9.92 -13.74 31.72
CA ARG A 363 -10.36 -13.77 33.12
C ARG A 363 -11.24 -14.99 33.39
N ASP A 364 -11.00 -15.63 34.52
CA ASP A 364 -11.80 -16.75 35.01
C ASP A 364 -13.26 -16.28 35.19
N PRO A 365 -14.25 -16.95 34.57
CA PRO A 365 -15.66 -16.65 34.76
C PRO A 365 -16.12 -16.77 36.23
N GLY A 366 -15.47 -17.62 37.02
CA GLY A 366 -15.77 -17.86 38.43
C GLY A 366 -14.99 -16.98 39.41
N ASP A 367 -13.85 -16.42 38.98
CA ASP A 367 -13.03 -15.52 39.79
C ASP A 367 -12.41 -14.41 38.93
N GLN A 368 -13.01 -13.22 38.95
CA GLN A 368 -12.52 -12.09 38.16
C GLN A 368 -11.10 -11.62 38.51
N LYS A 369 -10.49 -12.14 39.58
CA LYS A 369 -9.11 -11.85 39.97
C LYS A 369 -8.09 -12.85 39.40
N LYS A 370 -8.54 -13.92 38.76
CA LYS A 370 -7.69 -14.99 38.23
C LYS A 370 -7.74 -14.99 36.70
N ASP A 371 -6.58 -15.13 36.10
CA ASP A 371 -6.45 -15.33 34.66
C ASP A 371 -6.30 -16.82 34.34
N ILE A 372 -6.96 -17.24 33.27
CA ILE A 372 -6.88 -18.59 32.70
C ILE A 372 -6.26 -18.49 31.31
N CYS A 373 -5.22 -19.28 31.07
CA CYS A 373 -4.71 -19.52 29.72
C CYS A 373 -5.48 -20.66 29.06
N LYS A 374 -5.86 -20.48 27.80
CA LYS A 374 -6.50 -21.55 27.01
C LYS A 374 -5.58 -22.72 26.69
N LEU A 375 -4.29 -22.46 26.54
CA LEU A 375 -3.29 -23.48 26.26
C LEU A 375 -2.90 -24.21 27.55
N ILE A 376 -2.47 -25.45 27.41
CA ILE A 376 -1.82 -26.14 28.54
C ILE A 376 -0.51 -25.44 28.89
N GLU A 377 -0.11 -25.51 30.16
CA GLU A 377 1.04 -24.75 30.69
C GLU A 377 2.31 -24.90 29.85
N ARG A 378 2.62 -26.12 29.40
CA ARG A 378 3.79 -26.39 28.53
C ARG A 378 3.72 -25.64 27.19
N GLU A 379 2.54 -25.59 26.58
CA GLU A 379 2.31 -24.91 25.30
C GLU A 379 2.32 -23.39 25.48
N ALA A 380 1.76 -22.90 26.58
CA ALA A 380 1.82 -21.48 26.92
C ALA A 380 3.27 -21.01 27.13
N LEU A 381 4.09 -21.80 27.84
CA LEU A 381 5.51 -21.53 28.04
C LEU A 381 6.31 -21.56 26.73
N GLU A 382 5.96 -22.45 25.80
CA GLU A 382 6.60 -22.49 24.47
C GLU A 382 6.33 -21.19 23.70
N ILE A 383 5.07 -20.75 23.63
CA ILE A 383 4.70 -19.51 22.94
C ILE A 383 5.34 -18.30 23.63
N ALA A 384 5.32 -18.25 24.96
CA ALA A 384 5.96 -17.18 25.72
C ALA A 384 7.45 -17.07 25.41
N GLY A 385 8.18 -18.19 25.38
CA GLY A 385 9.59 -18.20 25.02
C GLY A 385 9.86 -17.70 23.60
N ILE A 386 9.02 -18.07 22.62
CA ILE A 386 9.14 -17.56 21.25
C ILE A 386 8.93 -16.03 21.20
N LEU A 387 7.90 -15.52 21.88
CA LEU A 387 7.61 -14.09 21.91
C LEU A 387 8.71 -13.29 22.63
N GLU A 388 9.26 -13.83 23.71
CA GLU A 388 10.36 -13.21 24.45
C GLU A 388 11.62 -13.09 23.57
N GLU A 389 11.96 -14.14 22.83
CA GLU A 389 13.07 -14.13 21.87
C GLU A 389 12.85 -13.11 20.75
N ILE A 390 11.63 -13.03 20.21
CA ILE A 390 11.25 -12.03 19.20
C ILE A 390 11.42 -10.61 19.76
N ALA A 391 10.92 -10.36 20.98
CA ALA A 391 11.00 -9.06 21.63
C ALA A 391 12.46 -8.65 21.85
N LYS A 392 13.29 -9.52 22.44
CA LYS A 392 14.73 -9.27 22.69
C LYS A 392 15.51 -9.02 21.40
N LYS A 393 15.20 -9.76 20.33
CA LYS A 393 15.93 -9.66 19.05
C LYS A 393 15.57 -8.40 18.27
N LYS A 394 14.33 -7.91 18.36
CA LYS A 394 13.78 -6.90 17.44
C LYS A 394 13.45 -5.57 18.09
N LEU A 395 13.27 -5.52 19.41
CA LEU A 395 12.97 -4.30 20.15
C LEU A 395 14.20 -3.87 20.99
N PRO A 396 14.53 -2.57 21.05
CA PRO A 396 13.91 -1.46 20.30
C PRO A 396 14.35 -1.42 18.83
N ASP A 397 13.46 -0.92 17.95
CA ASP A 397 13.78 -0.74 16.54
C ASP A 397 14.81 0.38 16.35
N LYS A 398 15.90 0.07 15.64
CA LYS A 398 17.00 1.00 15.33
C LYS A 398 16.51 2.25 14.58
N ASN A 399 15.46 2.12 13.77
CA ASN A 399 14.94 3.17 12.90
C ASN A 399 13.79 3.96 13.52
N ASN A 400 13.13 3.45 14.56
CA ASN A 400 11.96 4.10 15.16
C ASN A 400 12.24 4.55 16.60
N ILE A 401 11.56 3.97 17.59
CA ILE A 401 11.68 4.40 18.97
C ILE A 401 12.89 3.69 19.59
N LYS A 402 13.89 4.48 19.99
CA LYS A 402 15.17 3.96 20.51
C LYS A 402 15.17 3.61 22.00
N HIS A 403 14.10 3.94 22.72
CA HIS A 403 14.00 3.61 24.15
C HIS A 403 13.39 2.22 24.36
N GLU A 404 13.69 1.59 25.49
CA GLU A 404 13.29 0.23 25.82
C GLU A 404 11.80 0.07 26.17
N GLY A 405 11.00 1.14 26.18
CA GLY A 405 9.57 1.09 26.54
C GLY A 405 8.78 -0.06 25.89
N PHE A 406 8.90 -0.27 24.57
CA PHE A 406 8.21 -1.41 23.92
C PHE A 406 8.78 -2.76 24.30
N LEU A 407 10.09 -2.87 24.58
CA LEU A 407 10.70 -4.11 25.05
C LEU A 407 10.16 -4.48 26.43
N ILE A 408 10.14 -3.51 27.35
CA ILE A 408 9.62 -3.69 28.71
C ILE A 408 8.13 -4.06 28.66
N SER A 409 7.33 -3.34 27.88
CA SER A 409 5.90 -3.62 27.75
C SER A 409 5.59 -4.95 27.05
N ALA A 410 6.45 -5.43 26.15
CA ALA A 410 6.27 -6.74 25.51
C ALA A 410 6.68 -7.91 26.41
N GLN A 411 7.52 -7.66 27.42
CA GLN A 411 7.97 -8.66 28.40
C GLN A 411 7.06 -8.75 29.64
N ALA A 412 6.38 -7.65 29.97
CA ALA A 412 5.40 -7.58 31.04
C ALA A 412 4.11 -8.34 30.66
#